data_AF-A0A6C0HK57-F1
#
_entry.id   AF-A0A6C0HK57-F1
#
_cell.length_a   1.000
_cell.length_b   1.000
_cell.length_c   1.000
_cell.angle_alpha   90.00
_cell.angle_beta   90.00
_cell.angle_gamma   90.00
#
_symmetry.space_group_name_H-M   'P 1'
#
loop_
_entity.id
_entity.type
_entity.pdbx_description
1 polymer ?
#
loop_
_entity_poly.entity_id
_entity_poly.type
_entity_poly.pdbx_seq_one_letter_code
_entity_poly.pdbx_strand_id
1 'polypeptide(L)'
;MSTPASNPVTSNATVAPATGGAAITVDLLPPAQTMLQAAKLAIEQDRAIMLDYYRQTHAGTAFLGEDPDSKERILVKSKEEFTSLIKKLYKVGDDFIILTENSLYVVSGKVQKRKVNLASLQEAYDSSM
;
A
#
# COMPACT_ATOMS: atom_id res chain seq x y z
N MET A 1 -60.24 -21.75 -17.26
CA MET A 1 -59.31 -22.84 -16.92
C MET A 1 -57.92 -22.25 -16.93
N SER A 2 -57.37 -22.04 -15.74
CA SER A 2 -56.09 -21.36 -15.51
C SER A 2 -54.94 -22.34 -15.75
N THR A 3 -53.94 -21.95 -16.53
CA THR A 3 -52.65 -22.65 -16.57
C THR A 3 -51.55 -21.74 -16.01
N PRO A 4 -50.64 -22.26 -15.15
CA PRO A 4 -49.71 -21.45 -14.38
C PRO A 4 -48.40 -21.19 -15.14
N ALA A 5 -47.75 -20.10 -14.74
CA ALA A 5 -46.43 -19.65 -15.17
C ALA A 5 -45.32 -20.72 -14.96
N SER A 6 -44.42 -20.83 -15.92
CA SER A 6 -43.15 -21.57 -15.77
C SER A 6 -42.00 -20.57 -15.75
N ASN A 7 -41.33 -20.49 -14.61
CA ASN A 7 -40.18 -19.64 -14.32
C ASN A 7 -38.88 -20.25 -14.89
N PRO A 8 -37.81 -19.47 -15.11
CA PRO A 8 -36.61 -19.95 -15.77
C PRO A 8 -35.73 -20.80 -14.85
N VAL A 9 -35.22 -21.91 -15.40
CA VAL A 9 -34.29 -22.83 -14.74
C VAL A 9 -32.93 -22.14 -14.56
N THR A 10 -32.53 -21.98 -13.30
CA THR A 10 -31.20 -21.54 -12.88
C THR A 10 -30.30 -22.78 -12.80
N SER A 11 -29.37 -22.94 -13.74
CA SER A 11 -28.37 -24.01 -13.70
C SER A 11 -27.21 -23.58 -12.79
N ASN A 12 -27.29 -23.97 -11.52
CA ASN A 12 -26.19 -23.81 -10.56
C ASN A 12 -25.24 -25.02 -10.70
N ALA A 13 -24.08 -24.82 -11.32
CA ALA A 13 -23.07 -25.86 -11.45
C ALA A 13 -22.28 -25.99 -10.13
N THR A 14 -22.52 -27.09 -9.42
CA THR A 14 -21.78 -27.56 -8.26
C THR A 14 -20.40 -28.06 -8.69
N VAL A 15 -19.32 -27.45 -8.19
CA VAL A 15 -17.97 -28.02 -8.27
C VAL A 15 -17.51 -28.38 -6.85
N ALA A 16 -17.24 -29.66 -6.65
CA ALA A 16 -16.71 -30.26 -5.41
C ALA A 16 -15.27 -29.78 -5.10
N PRO A 17 -14.82 -29.85 -3.83
CA PRO A 17 -13.55 -29.27 -3.41
C PRO A 17 -12.39 -30.22 -3.77
N ALA A 18 -11.44 -29.73 -4.55
CA ALA A 18 -10.16 -30.40 -4.72
C ALA A 18 -9.23 -30.02 -3.55
N THR A 19 -8.81 -31.02 -2.79
CA THR A 19 -7.78 -30.94 -1.76
C THR A 19 -6.44 -30.60 -2.40
N GLY A 20 -6.01 -29.35 -2.26
CA GLY A 20 -4.66 -28.88 -2.58
C GLY A 20 -4.25 -27.85 -1.55
N GLY A 21 -3.25 -28.15 -0.73
CA GLY A 21 -2.68 -27.19 0.20
C GLY A 21 -2.05 -26.04 -0.57
N ALA A 22 -2.73 -24.89 -0.61
CA ALA A 22 -2.19 -23.61 -1.01
C ALA A 22 -2.40 -22.64 0.15
N ALA A 23 -1.30 -22.06 0.62
CA ALA A 23 -1.26 -21.14 1.74
C ALA A 23 -2.38 -20.10 1.63
N ILE A 24 -3.10 -19.88 2.73
CA ILE A 24 -4.05 -18.78 2.86
C ILE A 24 -3.25 -17.49 2.64
N THR A 25 -3.30 -16.94 1.42
CA THR A 25 -2.87 -15.57 1.17
C THR A 25 -3.88 -14.71 1.89
N VAL A 26 -3.60 -14.41 3.16
CA VAL A 26 -4.34 -13.42 3.94
C VAL A 26 -4.47 -12.20 3.03
N ASP A 27 -5.71 -11.85 2.73
CA ASP A 27 -6.10 -10.81 1.79
C ASP A 27 -5.45 -9.49 2.21
N LEU A 28 -4.27 -9.22 1.65
CA LEU A 28 -3.38 -8.17 2.14
C LEU A 28 -3.79 -6.85 1.50
N LEU A 29 -5.00 -6.44 1.82
CA LEU A 29 -5.64 -5.24 1.31
C LEU A 29 -5.61 -4.15 2.38
N PRO A 30 -5.44 -2.88 1.98
CA PRO A 30 -5.76 -1.77 2.85
C PRO A 30 -7.28 -1.80 3.16
N PRO A 31 -7.69 -1.44 4.38
CA PRO A 31 -9.08 -1.35 4.74
C PRO A 31 -9.76 -0.23 3.94
N ALA A 32 -11.06 -0.38 3.71
CA ALA A 32 -11.84 0.53 2.87
C ALA A 32 -11.75 2.00 3.32
N GLN A 33 -11.65 2.26 4.63
CA GLN A 33 -11.50 3.61 5.17
C GLN A 33 -10.18 4.28 4.75
N THR A 34 -9.08 3.53 4.73
CA THR A 34 -7.77 4.02 4.27
C THR A 34 -7.83 4.40 2.80
N MET A 35 -8.45 3.55 1.97
CA MET A 35 -8.62 3.84 0.55
C MET A 35 -9.53 5.04 0.29
N LEU A 36 -10.61 5.20 1.06
CA LEU A 36 -11.50 6.35 0.94
C LEU A 36 -10.77 7.66 1.25
N GLN A 37 -9.97 7.68 2.32
CA GLN A 37 -9.18 8.86 2.68
C GLN A 37 -8.05 9.13 1.68
N ALA A 38 -7.40 8.07 1.17
CA ALA A 38 -6.40 8.19 0.11
C ALA A 38 -7.00 8.77 -1.18
N ALA A 39 -8.19 8.30 -1.58
CA ALA A 39 -8.93 8.83 -2.72
C ALA A 39 -9.30 10.30 -2.54
N LYS A 40 -9.77 10.69 -1.35
CA LYS A 40 -10.06 12.09 -1.05
C LYS A 40 -8.82 12.97 -1.20
N LEU A 41 -7.69 12.54 -0.64
CA LEU A 41 -6.42 13.27 -0.75
C LEU A 41 -5.91 13.33 -2.19
N ALA A 42 -6.06 12.25 -2.94
CA ALA A 42 -5.66 12.17 -4.34
C ALA A 42 -6.42 13.16 -5.22
N ILE A 43 -7.73 13.30 -5.00
CA ILE A 43 -8.57 14.29 -5.69
C ILE A 43 -8.21 15.71 -5.28
N GLU A 44 -8.02 15.96 -3.99
CA GLU A 44 -7.73 17.31 -3.47
C GLU A 44 -6.34 17.82 -3.89
N GLN A 45 -5.37 16.92 -4.01
CA GLN A 45 -3.97 17.25 -4.28
C GLN A 45 -3.52 16.95 -5.71
N ASP A 46 -4.42 16.37 -6.53
CA ASP A 46 -4.16 15.89 -7.90
C ASP A 46 -2.94 14.96 -7.99
N ARG A 47 -2.94 13.90 -7.17
CA ARG A 47 -1.82 12.95 -7.05
C ARG A 47 -2.26 11.51 -7.25
N ALA A 48 -1.42 10.73 -7.92
CA ALA A 48 -1.66 9.30 -8.11
C ALA A 48 -1.47 8.52 -6.80
N ILE A 49 -2.34 7.53 -6.55
CA ILE A 49 -2.22 6.61 -5.41
C ILE A 49 -1.35 5.42 -5.81
N MET A 50 -0.30 5.18 -5.05
CA MET A 50 0.64 4.09 -5.21
C MET A 50 0.50 3.08 -4.05
N LEU A 51 0.33 1.81 -4.40
CA LEU A 51 0.06 0.69 -3.48
C LEU A 51 1.18 -0.37 -3.46
N ASP A 52 2.22 -0.14 -4.25
CA ASP A 52 3.41 -0.98 -4.38
C ASP A 52 4.11 -1.24 -3.03
N TYR A 53 4.18 -0.22 -2.16
CA TYR A 53 4.81 -0.33 -0.85
C TYR A 53 3.96 -1.02 0.22
N TYR A 54 2.65 -1.22 0.00
CA TYR A 54 1.75 -1.73 1.04
C TYR A 54 2.14 -3.14 1.49
N ARG A 55 2.36 -4.05 0.53
CA ARG A 55 2.77 -5.43 0.82
C ARG A 55 4.16 -5.52 1.43
N GLN A 56 5.07 -4.66 1.00
CA GLN A 56 6.47 -4.65 1.44
C GLN A 56 6.61 -4.11 2.86
N THR A 57 5.85 -3.07 3.20
CA THR A 57 5.79 -2.53 4.56
C THR A 57 5.11 -3.50 5.53
N HIS A 58 4.12 -4.26 5.07
CA HIS A 58 3.55 -5.35 5.86
C HIS A 58 4.53 -6.52 6.05
N ALA A 59 5.34 -6.84 5.03
CA ALA A 59 6.39 -7.87 5.10
C ALA A 59 7.62 -7.42 5.91
N GLY A 60 7.72 -6.13 6.27
CA GLY A 60 8.86 -5.56 6.98
C GLY A 60 10.11 -5.38 6.12
N THR A 61 10.01 -5.52 4.80
CA THR A 61 11.12 -5.24 3.87
C THR A 61 11.27 -3.74 3.65
N ALA A 62 10.16 -3.01 3.56
CA ALA A 62 10.16 -1.55 3.47
C ALA A 62 9.96 -0.90 4.85
N PHE A 63 10.69 0.18 5.09
CA PHE A 63 10.68 0.94 6.34
C PHE A 63 10.66 2.45 6.09
N LEU A 64 10.17 3.19 7.07
CA LEU A 64 10.20 4.65 7.08
C LEU A 64 11.55 5.10 7.65
N GLY A 65 12.38 5.67 6.79
CA GLY A 65 13.61 6.34 7.16
C GLY A 65 13.31 7.75 7.69
N GLU A 66 13.83 8.09 8.86
CA GLU A 66 13.83 9.47 9.38
C GLU A 66 15.29 9.93 9.51
N ASP A 67 15.58 11.10 8.95
CA ASP A 67 16.87 11.75 9.07
C ASP A 67 17.01 12.41 10.45
N PRO A 68 18.07 12.10 11.23
CA PRO A 68 18.26 12.66 12.56
C PRO A 68 18.56 14.17 12.57
N ASP A 69 19.15 14.69 11.50
CA ASP A 69 19.59 16.09 11.38
C ASP A 69 18.49 16.96 10.76
N SER A 70 17.93 16.52 9.64
CA SER A 70 16.92 17.26 8.88
C SER A 70 15.47 17.01 9.38
N LYS A 71 15.25 15.93 10.15
CA LYS A 71 13.91 15.42 10.53
C LYS A 71 13.01 15.07 9.34
N GLU A 72 13.63 14.97 8.19
CA GLU A 72 13.03 14.60 6.93
C GLU A 72 12.76 13.11 6.89
N ARG A 73 11.70 12.71 6.18
CA ARG A 73 11.26 11.32 6.13
C ARG A 73 11.25 10.82 4.70
N ILE A 74 11.75 9.61 4.50
CA ILE A 74 11.68 8.91 3.22
C ILE A 74 11.20 7.48 3.44
N LEU A 75 10.57 6.90 2.43
CA LEU A 75 10.22 5.49 2.45
C LEU A 75 11.32 4.72 1.73
N VAL A 76 11.98 3.81 2.46
CA VAL A 76 13.08 3.01 1.95
C VAL A 76 12.60 1.58 1.81
N LYS A 77 12.60 1.06 0.59
CA LYS A 77 12.36 -0.36 0.32
C LYS A 77 13.68 -1.13 0.27
N SER A 78 14.66 -0.54 -0.40
CA SER A 78 16.01 -1.08 -0.59
C SER A 78 17.01 0.06 -0.66
N LYS A 79 18.32 -0.24 -0.63
CA LYS A 79 19.38 0.79 -0.78
C LYS A 79 19.29 1.55 -2.10
N GLU A 80 18.77 0.89 -3.14
CA GLU A 80 18.65 1.42 -4.50
C GLU A 80 17.24 1.96 -4.80
N GLU A 81 16.24 1.59 -3.99
CA GLU A 81 14.84 1.95 -4.21
C GLU A 81 14.27 2.63 -2.96
N PHE A 82 14.17 3.95 -3.05
CA PHE A 82 13.59 4.81 -2.03
C PHE A 82 12.72 5.88 -2.67
N THR A 83 11.76 6.40 -1.91
CA THR A 83 10.90 7.49 -2.39
C THR A 83 11.58 8.84 -2.21
N SER A 84 11.07 9.83 -2.93
CA SER A 84 11.34 11.24 -2.63
C SER A 84 10.91 11.60 -1.20
N LEU A 85 11.33 12.80 -0.78
CA LEU A 85 11.00 13.35 0.51
C LEU A 85 9.49 13.37 0.80
N ILE A 86 9.12 12.83 1.95
CA ILE A 86 7.75 12.83 2.45
C ILE A 86 7.42 14.23 2.94
N LYS A 87 6.41 14.85 2.32
CA LYS A 87 5.90 16.16 2.73
C LYS A 87 4.95 16.04 3.92
N LYS A 88 4.11 15.00 3.92
CA LYS A 88 3.10 14.80 4.97
C LYS A 88 2.77 13.33 5.19
N LEU A 89 2.48 13.00 6.45
CA LEU A 89 2.08 11.66 6.87
C LEU A 89 0.69 11.74 7.50
N TYR A 90 -0.25 10.96 7.00
CA TYR A 90 -1.59 10.81 7.57
C TYR A 90 -1.72 9.41 8.16
N LYS A 91 -2.21 9.32 9.40
CA LYS A 91 -2.57 8.04 10.02
C LYS A 91 -4.07 7.80 9.84
N VAL A 92 -4.45 6.66 9.29
CA VAL A 92 -5.86 6.28 9.08
C VAL A 92 -6.08 4.90 9.66
N GLY A 93 -6.73 4.86 10.83
CA GLY A 93 -6.86 3.63 11.61
C GLY A 93 -5.49 3.08 11.98
N ASP A 94 -5.20 1.88 11.51
CA ASP A 94 -3.91 1.22 11.71
C ASP A 94 -2.89 1.57 10.62
N ASP A 95 -3.32 2.01 9.44
CA ASP A 95 -2.44 2.26 8.30
C ASP A 95 -1.99 3.72 8.19
N PHE A 96 -1.04 3.95 7.28
CA PHE A 96 -0.53 5.28 7.00
C PHE A 96 -0.63 5.62 5.51
N ILE A 97 -0.98 6.86 5.24
CA ILE A 97 -0.95 7.45 3.91
C ILE A 97 0.18 8.48 3.90
N ILE A 98 1.11 8.28 2.99
CA ILE A 98 2.32 9.06 2.83
C ILE A 98 2.15 9.94 1.61
N LEU A 99 2.30 11.25 1.78
CA LEU A 99 2.22 12.23 0.71
C LEU A 99 3.63 12.68 0.34
N THR A 100 4.04 12.36 -0.88
CA THR A 100 5.30 12.83 -1.47
C THR A 100 5.02 13.92 -2.51
N GLU A 101 6.05 14.36 -3.22
CA GLU A 101 5.98 15.47 -4.17
C GLU A 101 5.23 15.17 -5.47
N ASN A 102 5.00 13.91 -5.83
CA ASN A 102 4.22 13.56 -7.03
C ASN A 102 3.17 12.47 -6.79
N SER A 103 3.26 11.75 -5.67
CA SER A 103 2.47 10.55 -5.43
C SER A 103 2.00 10.44 -3.98
N LEU A 104 0.96 9.65 -3.78
CA LEU A 104 0.41 9.24 -2.49
C LEU A 104 0.66 7.76 -2.29
N TYR A 105 1.46 7.37 -1.30
CA TYR A 105 1.71 5.97 -0.98
C TYR A 105 0.84 5.53 0.18
N VAL A 106 0.20 4.37 0.05
CA VAL A 106 -0.47 3.73 1.19
C VAL A 106 0.45 2.65 1.74
N VAL A 107 0.73 2.71 3.03
CA VAL A 107 1.58 1.75 3.73
C VAL A 107 0.86 1.14 4.91
N SER A 108 1.20 -0.11 5.21
CA SER A 108 0.59 -0.81 6.32
C SER A 108 1.07 -0.25 7.66
N GLY A 109 0.22 -0.33 8.68
CA GLY A 109 0.54 0.02 10.07
C GLY A 109 1.77 -0.65 10.66
N LYS A 110 2.19 -1.78 10.08
CA LYS A 110 3.37 -2.54 10.48
C LYS A 110 4.69 -1.95 10.00
N VAL A 111 4.66 -0.82 9.28
CA VAL A 111 5.87 -0.14 8.80
C VAL A 111 6.82 0.17 9.96
N GLN A 112 8.06 -0.30 9.86
CA GLN A 112 9.10 -0.01 10.83
C GLN A 112 9.66 1.39 10.62
N LYS A 113 9.98 2.09 11.71
CA LYS A 113 10.70 3.37 11.64
C LYS A 113 12.17 3.15 11.95
N ARG A 114 13.05 3.64 11.10
CA ARG A 114 14.51 3.57 11.29
C ARG A 114 15.13 4.94 11.07
N LYS A 115 16.19 5.22 11.80
CA LYS A 115 17.02 6.39 11.52
C LYS A 115 17.90 6.06 10.32
N VAL A 116 17.87 6.92 9.31
CA VAL A 116 18.71 6.79 8.11
C VAL A 116 19.47 8.09 7.91
N ASN A 117 20.70 7.98 7.41
CA ASN A 117 21.42 9.16 6.95
C ASN A 117 21.03 9.40 5.49
N LEU A 118 20.26 10.46 5.24
CA LEU A 118 19.75 10.74 3.89
C LEU A 118 20.87 11.14 2.94
N ALA A 119 21.88 11.87 3.43
CA ALA A 119 23.04 12.28 2.65
C ALA A 119 23.79 11.06 2.09
N SER A 120 24.01 10.03 2.91
CA SER A 120 24.70 8.81 2.46
C SER A 120 23.91 8.00 1.43
N LEU A 121 22.58 8.02 1.48
CA LEU A 121 21.73 7.34 0.49
C LEU A 121 21.71 8.09 -0.84
N GLN A 122 21.66 9.43 -0.79
CA GLN A 122 21.71 10.28 -1.97
C GLN A 122 23.08 10.19 -2.68
N GLU A 123 24.18 10.23 -1.92
CA GLU A 123 25.54 10.06 -2.45
C GLU A 123 25.73 8.71 -3.13
N ALA A 124 25.15 7.63 -2.57
CA ALA A 124 25.20 6.30 -3.16
C ALA A 124 24.42 6.22 -4.48
N TYR A 125 23.28 6.92 -4.58
CA TYR A 125 22.50 7.00 -5.81
C TYR A 125 23.23 7.81 -6.88
N ASP A 126 23.73 9.00 -6.54
CA ASP A 126 24.47 9.88 -7.46
C ASP A 126 25.78 9.23 -7.94
N SER A 127 26.44 8.42 -7.10
CA SER A 127 27.64 7.67 -7.49
C SER A 127 27.35 6.47 -8.40
N SER A 128 26.08 6.08 -8.55
CA SER A 128 25.65 4.94 -9.38
C SER A 128 25.10 5.32 -10.75
N MET A 129 24.96 6.63 -11.02
CA MET A 129 24.55 7.23 -12.30
C MET A 129 25.75 7.82 -13.05
#